data_AF-A0A9W6WP27-F1
#
_entry.id   AF-A0A9W6WP27-F1
#
_cell.length_a   1.000
_cell.length_b   1.000
_cell.length_c   1.000
_cell.angle_alpha   90.00
_cell.angle_beta   90.00
_cell.angle_gamma   90.00
#
_symmetry.space_group_name_H-M   'P 1'
#
loop_
_entity.id
_entity.type
_entity.pdbx_description
1 polymer ?
#
loop_
_entity_poly.entity_id
_entity_poly.type
_entity_poly.pdbx_seq_one_letter_code
_entity_poly.pdbx_strand_id
1 'polypeptide(L)'
;MYLYPSADDAACRDQRVLLVGLGDAEKVTPAVLRDATHGALSALKAKRATDVVVQVPALQGCKLQPERVVELLSQASMLSNYQFDQYLTDAKDAYGDSKLRLPLEHIYLDASTEFQKVGAATPAW
;
A
#
# COMPACT_ATOMS: atom_id res chain seq x y z
N MET A 1 7.02 -15.13 0.10
CA MET A 1 5.87 -14.27 -0.24
C MET A 1 5.42 -14.63 -1.64
N TYR A 2 4.17 -15.06 -1.81
CA TYR A 2 3.65 -15.57 -3.08
C TYR A 2 2.79 -14.49 -3.75
N LEU A 3 3.15 -14.08 -4.97
CA LEU A 3 2.30 -13.27 -5.84
C LEU A 3 1.39 -14.22 -6.60
N TYR A 4 0.09 -14.14 -6.36
CA TYR A 4 -0.87 -15.02 -7.00
C TYR A 4 -1.29 -14.42 -8.35
N PRO A 5 -1.27 -15.20 -9.45
CA PRO A 5 -1.92 -14.79 -10.69
C PRO A 5 -3.44 -14.78 -10.46
N SER A 6 -4.12 -13.67 -10.74
CA SER A 6 -5.59 -13.62 -10.69
C SER A 6 -6.15 -14.66 -11.66
N ALA A 7 -6.88 -15.65 -11.16
CA ALA A 7 -7.40 -16.77 -11.96
C ALA A 7 -8.70 -16.43 -12.71
N ASP A 8 -9.31 -15.28 -12.44
CA ASP A 8 -10.55 -14.85 -13.10
C ASP A 8 -10.37 -13.54 -13.88
N ASP A 9 -11.00 -13.55 -15.05
CA ASP A 9 -11.20 -12.49 -16.03
C ASP A 9 -10.03 -12.08 -16.93
N ALA A 10 -10.31 -11.96 -18.24
CA ALA A 10 -9.38 -11.44 -19.24
C ALA A 10 -8.90 -10.01 -18.90
N ALA A 11 -9.67 -9.29 -18.08
CA ALA A 11 -9.36 -7.97 -17.55
C ALA A 11 -8.25 -7.95 -16.48
N CYS A 12 -7.98 -9.07 -15.80
CA CYS A 12 -7.04 -9.14 -14.67
C CYS A 12 -5.79 -9.99 -14.97
N ARG A 13 -5.61 -10.42 -16.23
CA ARG A 13 -4.51 -11.31 -16.67
C ARG A 13 -3.11 -10.76 -16.35
N ASP A 14 -2.96 -9.43 -16.41
CA ASP A 14 -1.69 -8.74 -16.13
C ASP A 14 -1.59 -8.26 -14.67
N GLN A 15 -2.66 -8.44 -13.89
CA GLN A 15 -2.65 -8.10 -12.46
C GLN A 15 -1.95 -9.20 -11.66
N ARG A 16 -1.30 -8.77 -10.59
CA ARG A 16 -0.65 -9.66 -9.62
C ARG A 16 -1.15 -9.29 -8.24
N VAL A 17 -1.61 -10.29 -7.49
CA VAL A 17 -2.18 -10.08 -6.17
C VAL A 17 -1.16 -10.43 -5.10
N LEU A 18 -0.95 -9.51 -4.16
CA LEU A 18 -0.12 -9.71 -2.99
C LEU A 18 -1.01 -9.85 -1.75
N LEU A 19 -0.98 -11.03 -1.14
CA LEU A 19 -1.70 -11.28 0.11
C LEU A 19 -0.79 -10.99 1.31
N VAL A 20 -1.30 -10.23 2.27
CA VAL A 20 -0.58 -9.85 3.49
C VAL A 20 -1.35 -10.37 4.69
N GLY A 21 -0.73 -11.27 5.45
CA GLY A 21 -1.32 -11.82 6.66
C GLY A 21 -1.22 -10.82 7.82
N LEU A 22 -2.36 -10.41 8.37
CA LEU A 22 -2.42 -9.54 9.56
C LEU A 22 -2.45 -10.31 10.88
N GLY A 23 -2.59 -11.63 10.82
CA GLY A 23 -2.75 -12.49 11.99
C GLY A 23 -4.17 -12.47 12.54
N ASP A 24 -4.29 -12.72 13.84
CA ASP A 24 -5.56 -12.77 14.57
C ASP A 24 -6.19 -11.37 14.67
N ALA A 25 -7.46 -11.25 14.25
CA ALA A 25 -8.19 -9.98 14.16
C ALA A 25 -8.25 -9.22 15.50
N GLU A 26 -8.34 -9.94 16.62
CA GLU A 26 -8.41 -9.34 17.96
C GLU A 26 -7.07 -8.73 18.41
N LYS A 27 -5.97 -9.18 17.80
CA LYS A 27 -4.59 -8.76 18.11
C LYS A 27 -4.05 -7.73 17.12
N VAL A 28 -4.85 -7.33 16.13
CA VAL A 28 -4.44 -6.30 15.18
C VAL A 28 -4.34 -4.96 15.92
N THR A 29 -3.12 -4.42 15.95
CA THR A 29 -2.82 -3.10 16.52
C THR A 29 -2.35 -2.14 15.41
N PRO A 30 -2.30 -0.83 15.68
CA PRO A 30 -1.76 0.13 14.72
C PRO A 30 -0.33 -0.19 14.27
N ALA A 31 0.51 -0.75 15.15
CA ALA A 31 1.86 -1.17 14.79
C ALA A 31 1.85 -2.30 13.77
N VAL A 32 1.02 -3.34 14.00
CA VAL A 32 0.86 -4.47 13.09
C VAL A 32 0.42 -4.00 11.69
N LEU A 33 -0.53 -3.06 11.60
CA LEU A 33 -0.96 -2.51 10.32
C LEU A 33 0.17 -1.75 9.59
N ARG A 34 0.95 -0.94 10.31
CA ARG A 34 2.08 -0.22 9.73
C ARG A 34 3.16 -1.17 9.22
N ASP A 35 3.54 -2.14 10.04
CA ASP A 35 4.58 -3.11 9.71
C ASP A 35 4.17 -4.00 8.52
N ALA A 36 2.90 -4.45 8.51
CA ALA A 36 2.33 -5.20 7.39
C ALA A 36 2.33 -4.38 6.09
N THR A 37 1.92 -3.11 6.17
CA THR A 37 1.93 -2.20 5.00
C THR A 37 3.34 -1.95 4.50
N HIS A 38 4.29 -1.69 5.41
CA HIS A 38 5.69 -1.51 5.07
C HIS A 38 6.28 -2.75 4.40
N GLY A 39 6.05 -3.93 4.97
CA GLY A 39 6.50 -5.20 4.41
C GLY A 39 5.91 -5.47 3.02
N ALA A 40 4.62 -5.16 2.82
CA ALA A 40 3.95 -5.29 1.54
C ALA A 40 4.58 -4.38 0.48
N LEU A 41 4.73 -3.09 0.78
CA LEU A 41 5.32 -2.14 -0.16
C LEU A 41 6.79 -2.45 -0.43
N SER A 42 7.57 -2.82 0.58
CA SER A 42 8.95 -3.25 0.39
C SER A 42 9.08 -4.46 -0.54
N ALA A 43 8.16 -5.42 -0.45
CA ALA A 43 8.12 -6.55 -1.37
C ALA A 43 7.74 -6.12 -2.81
N LEU A 44 6.79 -5.20 -2.96
CA LEU A 44 6.37 -4.67 -4.26
C LEU A 44 7.49 -3.86 -4.93
N LYS A 45 8.20 -3.03 -4.15
CA LYS A 45 9.40 -2.28 -4.58
C LYS A 45 10.49 -3.23 -5.08
N ALA A 46 10.78 -4.30 -4.33
CA ALA A 46 11.75 -5.31 -4.74
C ALA A 46 11.37 -6.04 -6.05
N LYS A 47 10.08 -6.04 -6.40
CA LYS A 47 9.55 -6.57 -7.67
C LYS A 47 9.38 -5.51 -8.75
N ARG A 48 9.83 -4.27 -8.51
CA ARG A 48 9.75 -3.13 -9.45
C ARG A 48 8.31 -2.86 -9.92
N ALA A 49 7.32 -3.05 -9.04
CA ALA A 49 5.96 -2.60 -9.32
C ALA A 49 5.95 -1.06 -9.45
N THR A 50 5.10 -0.51 -10.31
CA THR A 50 4.94 0.95 -10.49
C THR A 50 3.62 1.43 -9.88
N ASP A 51 2.57 0.65 -10.12
CA ASP A 51 1.20 0.95 -9.74
C ASP A 51 0.69 -0.11 -8.76
N VAL A 52 0.17 0.35 -7.62
CA VAL A 52 -0.32 -0.53 -6.57
C VAL A 52 -1.69 -0.06 -6.10
N VAL A 53 -2.63 -0.99 -6.05
CA VAL A 53 -3.91 -0.81 -5.36
C VAL A 53 -3.86 -1.58 -4.05
N VAL A 54 -4.01 -0.85 -2.94
CA VAL A 54 -4.12 -1.40 -1.60
C VAL A 54 -5.61 -1.44 -1.24
N GLN A 55 -6.17 -2.64 -1.16
CA GLN A 55 -7.52 -2.80 -0.65
C GLN A 55 -7.52 -2.69 0.88
N VAL A 56 -8.34 -1.79 1.40
CA VAL A 56 -8.50 -1.60 2.84
C VAL A 56 -9.38 -2.73 3.38
N PRO A 57 -8.86 -3.59 4.29
CA PRO A 57 -9.63 -4.70 4.80
C PRO A 57 -10.73 -4.23 5.75
N ALA A 58 -11.93 -4.80 5.60
CA ALA A 58 -12.98 -4.73 6.62
C ALA A 58 -12.60 -5.68 7.77
N LEU A 59 -11.95 -5.14 8.80
CA LEU A 59 -11.45 -5.92 9.94
C LEU A 59 -12.58 -6.24 10.93
N GLN A 60 -13.39 -7.25 10.61
CA GLN A 60 -14.39 -7.77 11.56
C GLN A 60 -13.70 -8.32 12.81
N GLY A 61 -14.16 -7.90 13.99
CA GLY A 61 -13.58 -8.32 15.29
C GLY A 61 -12.34 -7.53 15.73
N CYS A 62 -11.89 -6.55 14.95
CA CYS A 62 -10.83 -5.63 15.38
C CYS A 62 -11.39 -4.47 16.22
N LYS A 63 -10.61 -3.99 17.18
CA LYS A 63 -10.96 -2.84 18.03
C LYS A 63 -10.73 -1.48 17.33
N LEU A 64 -10.10 -1.49 16.17
CA LEU A 64 -9.79 -0.27 15.43
C LEU A 64 -10.99 0.18 14.61
N GLN A 65 -11.29 1.46 14.72
CA GLN A 65 -12.28 2.10 13.85
C GLN A 65 -11.79 2.08 12.40
N PRO A 66 -12.66 1.82 11.42
CA PRO A 66 -12.30 1.79 10.00
C PRO A 66 -11.54 3.04 9.52
N GLU A 67 -11.91 4.23 9.99
CA GLU A 67 -11.28 5.52 9.64
C GLU A 67 -9.82 5.53 10.07
N ARG A 68 -9.56 5.00 11.26
CA ARG A 68 -8.21 4.88 11.80
C ARG A 68 -7.38 3.90 10.98
N VAL A 69 -7.97 2.84 10.45
CA VAL A 69 -7.27 1.88 9.58
C VAL A 69 -6.84 2.57 8.28
N VAL A 70 -7.75 3.29 7.60
CA VAL A 70 -7.45 4.03 6.37
C VAL A 70 -6.32 5.04 6.61
N GLU A 71 -6.40 5.83 7.69
CA GLU A 71 -5.38 6.80 8.05
C GLU A 71 -4.00 6.14 8.26
N LEU A 72 -3.96 5.03 9.01
CA LEU A 72 -2.72 4.30 9.30
C LEU A 72 -2.09 3.70 8.05
N LEU A 73 -2.90 3.11 7.17
CA LEU A 73 -2.43 2.58 5.89
C LEU A 73 -1.91 3.71 5.00
N SER A 74 -2.60 4.85 4.94
CA SER A 74 -2.16 6.02 4.17
C SER A 74 -0.81 6.55 4.63
N GLN A 75 -0.66 6.77 5.95
CA GLN A 75 0.59 7.23 6.55
C GLN A 75 1.72 6.23 6.32
N ALA A 76 1.48 4.94 6.57
CA ALA A 76 2.46 3.89 6.36
C ALA A 76 2.90 3.79 4.90
N SER A 77 1.95 3.94 3.96
CA SER A 77 2.25 3.94 2.53
C SER A 77 3.15 5.08 2.11
N MET A 78 2.82 6.31 2.52
CA MET A 78 3.64 7.49 2.21
C MET A 78 5.05 7.35 2.78
N LEU A 79 5.16 6.99 4.07
CA LEU A 79 6.45 6.87 4.74
C LEU A 79 7.30 5.72 4.20
N SER A 80 6.66 4.59 3.85
CA SER A 80 7.38 3.42 3.32
C SER A 80 7.82 3.60 1.86
N ASN A 81 7.18 4.49 1.12
CA ASN A 81 7.56 4.81 -0.25
C ASN A 81 8.57 5.95 -0.35
N TYR A 82 8.69 6.77 0.69
CA TYR A 82 9.64 7.87 0.73
C TYR A 82 11.09 7.38 0.75
N GLN A 83 11.94 7.99 -0.08
CA GLN A 83 13.38 7.77 -0.11
C GLN A 83 14.08 9.13 -0.19
N PHE A 84 15.04 9.35 0.70
CA PHE A 84 15.80 10.60 0.74
C PHE A 84 17.14 10.45 0.00
N ASP A 85 17.14 10.82 -1.28
CA ASP A 85 18.28 10.60 -2.17
C ASP A 85 19.01 11.88 -2.58
N GLN A 86 18.67 13.03 -1.96
CA GLN A 86 19.15 14.36 -2.36
C GLN A 86 20.68 14.52 -2.38
N TYR A 87 21.41 13.69 -1.63
CA TYR A 87 22.87 13.76 -1.51
C TYR A 87 23.60 12.57 -2.13
N LEU A 88 22.90 11.68 -2.85
CA LEU A 88 23.56 10.59 -3.57
C LEU A 88 24.28 11.14 -4.80
N THR A 89 25.62 11.14 -4.74
CA THR A 89 26.51 11.60 -5.81
C THR A 89 26.67 10.57 -6.94
N ASP A 90 26.37 9.30 -6.68
CA ASP A 90 26.34 8.24 -7.70
C ASP A 90 24.95 8.11 -8.32
N ALA A 91 24.84 8.32 -9.63
CA ALA A 91 23.62 8.21 -10.43
C ALA A 91 23.19 6.76 -10.76
N LYS A 92 23.88 5.74 -10.23
CA LYS A 92 23.58 4.31 -10.43
C LYS A 92 23.38 3.57 -9.12
N ASP A 93 22.38 2.70 -9.06
CA ASP A 93 22.15 1.78 -7.94
C ASP A 93 23.10 0.57 -8.01
N ALA A 94 23.01 -0.33 -7.02
CA ALA A 94 23.82 -1.56 -6.96
C ALA A 94 23.62 -2.51 -8.17
N TYR A 95 22.69 -2.19 -9.08
CA TYR A 95 22.34 -2.97 -10.27
C TYR A 95 22.62 -2.21 -11.58
N GLY A 96 23.22 -1.01 -11.54
CA GLY A 96 23.69 -0.28 -12.71
C GLY A 96 22.61 0.47 -13.49
N ASP A 97 21.37 0.54 -13.00
CA ASP A 97 20.26 1.26 -13.60
C ASP A 97 20.27 2.75 -13.19
N SER A 98 19.75 3.62 -14.05
CA SER A 98 19.56 5.05 -13.75
C SER A 98 18.63 5.22 -12.54
N LYS A 99 19.19 5.74 -11.44
CA LYS A 99 18.70 5.69 -10.05
C LYS A 99 17.35 6.34 -9.73
N LEU A 100 16.67 6.95 -10.70
CA LEU A 100 15.42 7.68 -10.46
C LEU A 100 14.22 6.84 -10.86
N ARG A 101 14.10 5.64 -10.30
CA ARG A 101 12.83 4.93 -10.29
C ARG A 101 12.23 5.13 -8.91
N LEU A 102 11.25 6.02 -8.82
CA LEU A 102 10.40 6.09 -7.64
C LEU A 102 9.87 4.67 -7.39
N PRO A 103 9.96 4.13 -6.16
CA PRO A 103 9.79 2.70 -5.98
C PRO A 103 8.38 2.22 -6.28
N LEU A 104 7.41 3.13 -6.12
CA LEU A 104 6.01 3.08 -6.53
C LEU A 104 5.61 4.49 -6.95
N GLU A 105 5.09 4.66 -8.17
CA GLU A 105 4.67 5.96 -8.71
C GLU A 105 3.26 6.31 -8.24
N HIS A 106 2.38 5.30 -8.22
CA HIS A 106 0.99 5.46 -7.80
C HIS A 106 0.62 4.41 -6.76
N ILE A 107 0.16 4.88 -5.59
CA ILE A 107 -0.42 4.04 -4.53
C ILE A 107 -1.87 4.47 -4.35
N TYR A 108 -2.80 3.62 -4.78
CA TYR A 108 -4.23 3.82 -4.61
C TYR A 108 -4.71 3.07 -3.38
N LEU A 109 -5.49 3.72 -2.53
CA LEU A 109 -6.15 3.08 -1.39
C LEU A 109 -7.63 2.92 -1.74
N ASP A 110 -8.04 1.68 -1.91
CA ASP A 110 -9.42 1.31 -2.21
C ASP A 110 -10.15 1.01 -0.90
N ALA A 111 -10.85 2.03 -0.38
CA ALA A 111 -11.69 1.94 0.81
C ALA A 111 -13.16 1.76 0.40
N SER A 112 -13.92 1.00 1.19
CA SER A 112 -15.34 0.70 0.91
C SER A 112 -16.19 1.96 0.74
N THR A 113 -17.31 1.85 0.02
CA THR A 113 -18.23 2.95 -0.36
C THR A 113 -18.72 3.83 0.79
N GLU A 114 -18.67 3.36 2.03
CA GLU A 114 -19.01 4.16 3.22
C GLU A 114 -18.02 5.32 3.45
N PHE A 115 -16.78 5.19 3.00
CA PHE A 115 -15.74 6.22 3.08
C PHE A 115 -15.86 7.32 2.01
N GLN A 116 -16.41 7.00 0.85
CA GLN A 116 -16.58 7.98 -0.23
C GLN A 116 -17.59 9.09 0.14
N LYS A 117 -18.47 8.84 1.13
CA LYS A 117 -19.47 9.81 1.58
C LYS A 117 -18.93 10.91 2.49
N VAL A 118 -17.77 10.73 3.13
CA VAL A 118 -17.21 11.72 4.07
C VAL A 118 -16.43 12.83 3.33
N GLY A 119 -15.98 12.59 2.10
CA GLY A 119 -15.28 13.57 1.26
C GLY A 119 -16.17 14.48 0.40
N ALA A 120 -17.49 14.25 0.38
CA ALA A 120 -18.46 15.01 -0.42
C ALA A 120 -19.14 16.15 0.36
N ALA A 121 -18.61 16.54 1.53
CA ALA A 121 -19.00 17.78 2.18
C ALA A 121 -18.29 18.94 1.48
N THR A 122 -19.02 19.58 0.56
CA THR A 122 -18.67 20.81 -0.15
C THR A 122 -17.98 21.82 0.78
N PRO A 123 -16.78 22.35 0.46
CA PRO A 123 -16.28 23.52 1.16
C PRO A 123 -17.21 24.69 0.84
N ALA A 124 -17.92 25.17 1.86
CA ALA A 124 -18.66 26.42 1.79
C ALA A 124 -17.66 27.57 2.01
N TRP A 125 -17.12 28.10 0.92
CA TRP A 125 -16.69 29.49 0.79
C TRP A 125 -16.73 29.90 -0.69
#